data_AF-A0A7K1WA21-F1
#
_entry.id   AF-A0A7K1WA21-F1
#
_cell.length_a   1.000
_cell.length_b   1.000
_cell.length_c   1.000
_cell.angle_alpha   90.00
_cell.angle_beta   90.00
_cell.angle_gamma   90.00
#
_symmetry.space_group_name_H-M   'P 1'
#
loop_
_entity.id
_entity.type
_entity.pdbx_description
1 polymer ?
#
loop_
_entity_poly.entity_id
_entity_poly.type
_entity_poly.pdbx_seq_one_letter_code
_entity_poly.pdbx_strand_id
1 'polypeptide(L)'
;MRDEEDTVAGADADDDALLVLTALLLTPARFPSVLGDDYVAACGALSLEPYEEGYGLVLGQDGDGARWTVVVEDVSLVAVAIAAWDCGMEHDLSPDDRSVVCALPGWPLAVAVAAPGVPAPHDPETDGAGPAPLAPPDTESWGAAQRRLGADEIAARWTLWREQIDDAEFVQPPGRESAEGAGGGEPLGGDAGDGGPEGQGTGVRKPGGASGTDGGARGDAENGGGRAVPSTTAADGVGGTEPAAAATGQHPGVRRALSEALAYTKNPPPPGRIRSVFASADARTLRVDGPGWSMVARTDDIALILLDEEPGQVLPVGRGPALPSLLEALDALAPHPA
;
A
#
# COMPACT_ATOMS: atom_id res chain seq x y z
N MET A 1 -31.72 60.35 0.98
CA MET A 1 -31.39 59.52 -0.19
C MET A 1 -30.61 58.34 0.33
N ARG A 2 -31.35 57.33 0.77
CA ARG A 2 -30.88 55.96 0.91
C ARG A 2 -31.33 55.22 -0.36
N ASP A 3 -30.77 54.04 -0.52
CA ASP A 3 -31.09 53.02 -1.52
C ASP A 3 -30.36 53.31 -2.85
N GLU A 4 -29.61 52.41 -3.50
CA GLU A 4 -29.71 50.95 -3.54
C GLU A 4 -28.30 50.33 -3.63
N GLU A 5 -27.99 49.44 -2.68
CA GLU A 5 -26.94 48.44 -2.79
C GLU A 5 -27.51 47.33 -3.67
N ASP A 6 -27.06 47.28 -4.92
CA ASP A 6 -27.53 46.31 -5.92
C ASP A 6 -27.17 44.91 -5.43
N THR A 7 -28.18 44.25 -4.88
CA THR A 7 -28.09 42.94 -4.25
C THR A 7 -27.99 41.94 -5.40
N VAL A 8 -26.80 41.38 -5.62
CA VAL A 8 -26.63 40.27 -6.55
C VAL A 8 -27.41 39.09 -5.99
N ALA A 9 -28.59 38.86 -6.54
CA ALA A 9 -29.34 37.62 -6.42
C ALA A 9 -28.51 36.49 -7.07
N GLY A 10 -27.69 35.84 -6.25
CA GLY A 10 -27.08 34.55 -6.53
C GLY A 10 -27.76 33.49 -5.67
N ALA A 11 -29.03 33.22 -5.96
CA ALA A 11 -29.77 32.11 -5.38
C ALA A 11 -30.67 31.60 -6.49
N ASP A 12 -30.18 30.56 -7.16
CA ASP A 12 -30.91 29.50 -7.86
C ASP A 12 -29.81 28.58 -8.46
N ALA A 13 -28.93 28.06 -7.58
CA ALA A 13 -28.49 26.70 -7.80
C ALA A 13 -29.72 25.86 -7.47
N ASP A 14 -30.13 24.92 -8.32
CA ASP A 14 -31.17 23.97 -7.95
C ASP A 14 -30.81 23.45 -6.55
N ASP A 15 -31.66 23.68 -5.54
CA ASP A 15 -31.38 23.24 -4.15
C ASP A 15 -31.20 21.70 -4.09
N ASP A 16 -31.69 21.00 -5.12
CA ASP A 16 -31.54 19.56 -5.37
C ASP A 16 -30.22 19.17 -6.07
N ALA A 17 -29.36 20.12 -6.46
CA ALA A 17 -28.12 19.84 -7.18
C ALA A 17 -27.02 19.32 -6.23
N LEU A 18 -26.36 18.23 -6.64
CA LEU A 18 -25.23 17.67 -5.91
C LEU A 18 -23.97 18.52 -6.12
N LEU A 19 -23.48 19.11 -5.04
CA LEU A 19 -22.18 19.78 -4.97
C LEU A 19 -21.08 18.73 -4.77
N VAL A 20 -20.35 18.44 -5.85
CA VAL A 20 -19.30 17.40 -5.87
C VAL A 20 -18.12 17.81 -5.00
N LEU A 21 -17.73 16.95 -4.06
CA LEU A 21 -16.55 17.10 -3.23
C LEU A 21 -15.38 16.26 -3.72
N THR A 22 -15.66 15.02 -4.12
CA THR A 22 -14.65 14.09 -4.62
C THR A 22 -15.29 12.98 -5.45
N ALA A 23 -14.47 12.24 -6.18
CA ALA A 23 -14.91 11.08 -6.92
C ALA A 23 -13.89 9.94 -6.85
N LEU A 24 -14.37 8.71 -6.93
CA LEU A 24 -13.56 7.50 -6.85
C LEU A 24 -13.96 6.50 -7.94
N LEU A 25 -13.01 5.65 -8.32
CA LEU A 25 -13.29 4.50 -9.16
C LEU A 25 -13.66 3.29 -8.29
N LEU A 26 -14.65 2.53 -8.72
CA LEU A 26 -15.05 1.24 -8.19
C LEU A 26 -15.04 0.24 -9.34
N THR A 27 -13.84 -0.25 -9.70
CA THR A 27 -13.60 -1.18 -10.80
C THR A 27 -12.78 -2.39 -10.32
N PRO A 28 -12.73 -3.49 -11.09
CA PRO A 28 -11.85 -4.61 -10.78
C PRO A 28 -10.38 -4.24 -10.56
N ALA A 29 -9.87 -3.22 -11.26
CA ALA A 29 -8.47 -2.80 -11.13
C ALA A 29 -8.24 -1.78 -10.00
N ARG A 30 -9.27 -1.00 -9.65
CA ARG A 30 -9.14 0.08 -8.66
C ARG A 30 -10.45 0.31 -7.93
N PHE A 31 -10.40 0.19 -6.61
CA PHE A 31 -11.49 0.54 -5.69
C PHE A 31 -10.91 0.92 -4.33
N PRO A 32 -11.67 1.64 -3.47
CA PRO A 32 -11.24 1.95 -2.11
C PRO A 32 -11.14 0.67 -1.28
N SER A 33 -9.92 0.26 -0.92
CA SER A 33 -9.69 -1.06 -0.31
C SER A 33 -10.39 -1.22 1.02
N VAL A 34 -10.67 -0.12 1.73
CA VAL A 34 -11.43 -0.15 2.99
C VAL A 34 -12.82 -0.80 2.83
N LEU A 35 -13.38 -0.80 1.62
CA LEU A 35 -14.71 -1.36 1.32
C LEU A 35 -14.72 -2.89 1.13
N GLY A 36 -13.59 -3.51 0.80
CA GLY A 36 -13.61 -4.92 0.37
C GLY A 36 -12.23 -5.51 0.11
N ASP A 37 -12.12 -6.84 0.14
CA ASP A 37 -10.84 -7.55 -0.14
C ASP A 37 -10.69 -7.77 -1.65
N ASP A 38 -11.76 -7.47 -2.39
CA ASP A 38 -11.91 -7.63 -3.82
C ASP A 38 -13.07 -6.74 -4.26
N TYR A 39 -13.24 -6.63 -5.58
CA TYR A 39 -14.25 -5.79 -6.21
C TYR A 39 -15.68 -6.22 -5.87
N VAL A 40 -15.94 -7.53 -5.78
CA VAL A 40 -17.28 -8.06 -5.48
C VAL A 40 -17.69 -7.70 -4.06
N ALA A 41 -16.78 -7.83 -3.09
CA ALA A 41 -17.01 -7.40 -1.72
C ALA A 41 -17.25 -5.88 -1.62
N ALA A 42 -16.49 -5.07 -2.37
CA ALA A 42 -16.65 -3.62 -2.39
C ALA A 42 -18.01 -3.18 -2.98
N CYS A 43 -18.47 -3.83 -4.07
CA CYS A 43 -19.83 -3.62 -4.59
C CYS A 43 -20.90 -4.03 -3.57
N GLY A 44 -20.72 -5.17 -2.90
CA GLY A 44 -21.63 -5.64 -1.86
C GLY A 44 -21.77 -4.66 -0.68
N ALA A 45 -20.69 -3.98 -0.30
CA ALA A 45 -20.73 -2.95 0.75
C ALA A 45 -21.63 -1.75 0.39
N LEU A 46 -21.86 -1.52 -0.91
CA LEU A 46 -22.74 -0.46 -1.43
C LEU A 46 -24.09 -1.00 -1.91
N SER A 47 -24.39 -2.28 -1.67
CA SER A 47 -25.57 -2.97 -2.21
C SER A 47 -25.68 -2.91 -3.74
N LEU A 48 -24.54 -2.92 -4.43
CA LEU A 48 -24.45 -2.95 -5.88
C LEU A 48 -24.17 -4.39 -6.37
N GLU A 49 -24.72 -4.73 -7.52
CA GLU A 49 -24.29 -5.93 -8.25
C GLU A 49 -22.93 -5.66 -8.92
N PRO A 50 -22.00 -6.62 -8.95
CA PRO A 50 -20.74 -6.45 -9.65
C PRO A 50 -20.96 -6.26 -11.16
N TYR A 51 -20.32 -5.24 -11.73
CA TYR A 51 -20.39 -4.89 -13.15
C TYR A 51 -18.99 -4.93 -13.76
N GLU A 52 -18.84 -5.49 -14.97
CA GLU A 52 -17.54 -5.80 -15.54
C GLU A 52 -16.70 -4.54 -15.80
N GLU A 53 -17.34 -3.50 -16.32
CA GLU A 53 -16.77 -2.19 -16.59
C GLU A 53 -16.52 -1.40 -15.28
N GLY A 54 -17.26 -1.73 -14.22
CA GLY A 54 -17.22 -1.06 -12.93
C GLY A 54 -18.09 0.20 -12.85
N TYR A 55 -17.92 0.96 -11.77
CA TYR A 55 -18.67 2.17 -11.49
C TYR A 55 -17.73 3.34 -11.16
N GLY A 56 -18.22 4.55 -11.41
CA GLY A 56 -17.75 5.76 -10.76
C GLY A 56 -18.57 6.06 -9.51
N LEU A 57 -17.93 6.53 -8.46
CA LEU A 57 -18.57 7.03 -7.25
C LEU A 57 -18.33 8.53 -7.14
N VAL A 58 -19.39 9.32 -7.03
CA VAL A 58 -19.32 10.77 -6.83
C VAL A 58 -19.86 11.08 -5.44
N LEU A 59 -19.01 11.62 -4.58
CA LEU A 59 -19.38 12.00 -3.21
C LEU A 59 -19.60 13.51 -3.17
N GLY A 60 -20.77 13.92 -2.70
CA GLY A 60 -21.13 15.33 -2.63
C GLY A 60 -22.15 15.63 -1.54
N GLN A 61 -22.53 16.90 -1.48
CA GLN A 61 -23.61 17.41 -0.62
C GLN A 61 -24.69 18.07 -1.46
N ASP A 62 -25.93 18.04 -1.00
CA ASP A 62 -26.96 18.97 -1.49
C ASP A 62 -26.81 20.36 -0.85
N GLY A 63 -27.69 21.30 -1.23
CA GLY A 63 -27.68 22.67 -0.70
C GLY A 63 -27.93 22.77 0.82
N ASP A 64 -28.61 21.78 1.40
CA ASP A 64 -28.87 21.70 2.84
C ASP A 64 -27.69 21.09 3.62
N GLY A 65 -26.76 20.44 2.93
CA GLY A 65 -25.57 19.82 3.50
C GLY A 65 -25.72 18.31 3.74
N ALA A 66 -26.81 17.69 3.29
CA ALA A 66 -26.98 16.26 3.40
C ALA A 66 -26.01 15.54 2.45
N ARG A 67 -25.45 14.43 2.93
CA ARG A 67 -24.38 13.69 2.25
C ARG A 67 -24.95 12.65 1.31
N TRP A 68 -24.43 12.61 0.09
CA TRP A 68 -24.84 11.65 -0.93
C TRP A 68 -23.65 11.02 -1.65
N THR A 69 -23.82 9.75 -2.00
CA THR A 69 -22.94 9.00 -2.90
C THR A 69 -23.72 8.65 -4.16
N VAL A 70 -23.41 9.31 -5.27
CA VAL A 70 -24.00 9.04 -6.58
C VAL A 70 -23.15 8.00 -7.31
N VAL A 71 -23.78 6.89 -7.70
CA VAL A 71 -23.16 5.79 -8.43
C VAL A 71 -23.42 5.98 -9.91
N VAL A 72 -22.36 5.99 -10.71
CA VAL A 72 -22.39 6.30 -12.15
C VAL A 72 -21.83 5.12 -12.93
N GLU A 73 -22.51 4.68 -14.00
CA GLU A 73 -22.03 3.59 -14.86
C GLU A 73 -20.99 4.05 -15.90
N ASP A 74 -20.95 5.34 -16.23
CA ASP A 74 -19.89 5.92 -17.06
C ASP A 74 -18.60 6.14 -16.24
N VAL A 75 -17.82 5.07 -16.14
CA VAL A 75 -16.50 5.06 -15.48
C VAL A 75 -15.52 6.01 -16.15
N SER A 76 -15.64 6.22 -17.46
CA SER A 76 -14.70 7.06 -18.21
C SER A 76 -14.86 8.53 -17.84
N LEU A 77 -16.10 9.00 -17.67
CA LEU A 77 -16.38 10.35 -17.19
C LEU A 77 -15.70 10.62 -15.84
N VAL A 78 -15.87 9.71 -14.88
CA VAL A 78 -15.28 9.85 -13.54
C VAL A 78 -13.76 9.73 -13.57
N ALA A 79 -13.21 8.82 -14.37
CA ALA A 79 -11.76 8.66 -14.52
C ALA A 79 -11.09 9.92 -15.12
N VAL A 80 -11.73 10.56 -16.10
CA VAL A 80 -11.26 11.81 -16.70
C VAL A 80 -11.26 12.95 -15.68
N ALA A 81 -12.32 13.07 -14.88
CA ALA A 81 -12.39 14.08 -13.82
C ALA A 81 -11.26 13.91 -12.79
N ILE A 82 -11.05 12.69 -12.30
CA ILE A 82 -9.96 12.37 -11.36
C ILE A 82 -8.60 12.72 -11.99
N ALA A 83 -8.34 12.30 -13.23
CA ALA A 83 -7.07 12.59 -13.90
C ALA A 83 -6.83 14.10 -14.11
N ALA A 84 -7.88 14.87 -14.39
CA ALA A 84 -7.79 16.32 -14.51
C ALA A 84 -7.42 16.97 -13.16
N TRP A 85 -8.10 16.59 -12.08
CA TRP A 85 -7.83 17.10 -10.74
C TRP A 85 -6.44 16.71 -10.23
N ASP A 86 -6.00 15.47 -10.46
CA ASP A 86 -4.65 15.00 -10.12
C ASP A 86 -3.55 15.82 -10.83
N CYS A 87 -3.86 16.33 -12.03
CA CYS A 87 -2.99 17.24 -12.78
C CYS A 87 -3.16 18.72 -12.40
N GLY A 88 -4.02 19.04 -11.43
CA GLY A 88 -4.32 20.41 -11.00
C GLY A 88 -5.15 21.21 -12.00
N MET A 89 -5.85 20.55 -12.93
CA MET A 89 -6.75 21.19 -13.88
C MET A 89 -8.17 21.24 -13.32
N GLU A 90 -8.89 22.32 -13.62
CA GLU A 90 -10.32 22.41 -13.34
C GLU A 90 -11.10 21.46 -14.26
N HIS A 91 -12.02 20.71 -13.68
CA HIS A 91 -12.96 19.87 -14.40
C HIS A 91 -14.26 19.81 -13.62
N ASP A 92 -15.37 20.10 -14.31
CA ASP A 92 -16.71 20.01 -13.75
C ASP A 92 -17.26 18.60 -13.98
N LEU A 93 -17.51 17.87 -12.89
CA LEU A 93 -18.03 16.52 -12.95
C LEU A 93 -19.54 16.57 -12.73
N SER A 94 -20.29 16.49 -13.83
CA SER A 94 -21.75 16.46 -13.82
C SER A 94 -22.23 15.22 -14.58
N PRO A 95 -22.54 14.11 -13.87
CA PRO A 95 -23.08 12.90 -14.49
C PRO A 95 -24.44 13.16 -15.15
N ASP A 96 -24.66 12.59 -16.34
CA ASP A 96 -25.98 12.61 -16.99
C ASP A 96 -26.95 11.68 -16.25
N ASP A 97 -28.21 12.08 -16.09
CA ASP A 97 -29.24 11.29 -15.40
C ASP A 97 -29.35 9.84 -15.91
N ARG A 98 -29.06 9.58 -17.19
CA ARG A 98 -29.08 8.23 -17.76
C ARG A 98 -27.92 7.35 -17.31
N SER A 99 -26.81 7.97 -16.92
CA SER A 99 -25.62 7.29 -16.41
C SER A 99 -25.66 7.06 -14.90
N VAL A 100 -26.59 7.71 -14.20
CA VAL A 100 -26.78 7.53 -12.76
C VAL A 100 -27.53 6.24 -12.50
N VAL A 101 -26.89 5.32 -11.78
CA VAL A 101 -27.47 4.03 -11.38
C VAL A 101 -28.36 4.22 -10.15
N CYS A 102 -27.82 4.89 -9.13
CA CYS A 102 -28.54 5.23 -7.91
C CYS A 102 -27.83 6.35 -7.14
N ALA A 103 -28.57 6.97 -6.22
CA ALA A 103 -28.03 7.84 -5.18
C ALA A 103 -28.20 7.15 -3.82
N LEU A 104 -27.09 6.95 -3.11
CA LEU A 104 -27.06 6.32 -1.80
C LEU A 104 -26.88 7.41 -0.73
N PRO A 105 -27.66 7.38 0.36
CA PRO A 105 -27.49 8.32 1.46
C PRO A 105 -26.14 8.11 2.14
N GLY A 106 -25.49 9.18 2.60
CA GLY A 106 -24.20 9.11 3.31
C GLY A 106 -22.98 8.90 2.40
N TRP A 107 -21.81 8.74 3.02
CA TRP A 107 -20.54 8.50 2.32
C TRP A 107 -19.88 7.22 2.82
N PRO A 108 -19.38 6.36 1.91
CA PRO A 108 -18.69 5.12 2.27
C PRO A 108 -17.26 5.37 2.76
N LEU A 109 -16.78 6.61 2.70
CA LEU A 109 -15.43 7.03 3.05
C LEU A 109 -15.46 8.29 3.91
N ALA A 110 -14.44 8.44 4.76
CA ALA A 110 -14.32 9.62 5.60
C ALA A 110 -13.94 10.84 4.74
N VAL A 111 -14.91 11.72 4.48
CA VAL A 111 -14.70 13.03 3.88
C VAL A 111 -14.97 14.08 4.94
N ALA A 112 -13.95 14.88 5.25
CA ALA A 112 -13.97 15.83 6.37
C ALA A 112 -14.39 17.25 5.98
N VAL A 113 -14.53 17.52 4.68
CA VAL A 113 -14.76 18.86 4.14
C VAL A 113 -16.22 19.05 3.75
N ALA A 114 -16.68 20.28 3.87
CA ALA A 114 -17.98 20.71 3.38
C ALA A 114 -17.82 21.51 2.09
N ALA A 115 -18.84 21.51 1.24
CA ALA A 115 -18.93 22.41 0.10
C ALA A 115 -18.94 23.87 0.60
N PRO A 116 -18.24 24.80 -0.07
CA PRO A 116 -18.23 26.20 0.34
C PRO A 116 -19.64 26.80 0.38
N GLY A 117 -19.99 27.44 1.50
CA GLY A 117 -21.29 28.10 1.66
C GLY A 117 -22.46 27.19 2.09
N VAL A 118 -22.22 25.89 2.25
CA VAL A 118 -23.22 24.89 2.64
C VAL A 118 -23.09 24.55 4.14
N PRO A 119 -24.18 24.14 4.82
CA PRO A 119 -24.12 23.63 6.19
C PRO A 119 -23.16 22.44 6.36
N ALA A 120 -22.88 22.11 7.63
CA ALA A 120 -22.00 21.00 7.97
C ALA A 120 -22.55 19.66 7.41
N PRO A 121 -21.69 18.77 6.89
CA PRO A 121 -22.10 17.49 6.35
C PRO A 121 -22.86 16.64 7.39
N HIS A 122 -24.05 16.17 7.01
CA HIS A 122 -24.89 15.31 7.85
C HIS A 122 -25.60 14.24 7.03
N ASP A 123 -26.07 13.18 7.68
CA ASP A 123 -26.87 12.16 6.98
C ASP A 123 -28.25 12.71 6.60
N PRO A 124 -28.74 12.43 5.39
CA PRO A 124 -30.08 12.85 4.99
C PRO A 124 -31.13 12.20 5.88
N GLU A 125 -32.24 12.90 6.10
CA GLU A 125 -33.39 12.33 6.79
C GLU A 125 -33.95 11.15 5.98
N THR A 126 -33.97 9.96 6.58
CA THR A 126 -34.55 8.78 5.95
C THR A 126 -35.92 8.50 6.56
N ASP A 127 -36.89 8.14 5.71
CA ASP A 127 -38.23 7.71 6.13
C ASP A 127 -38.25 6.29 6.74
N GLY A 128 -37.08 5.67 6.85
CA GLY A 128 -36.87 4.32 7.36
C GLY A 128 -37.24 3.19 6.37
N ALA A 129 -37.69 3.51 5.15
CA ALA A 129 -38.00 2.54 4.11
C ALA A 129 -36.81 2.29 3.15
N GLY A 130 -35.86 3.22 3.09
CA GLY A 130 -34.65 3.14 2.26
C GLY A 130 -33.43 2.48 2.94
N PRO A 131 -32.30 2.36 2.20
CA PRO A 131 -31.05 1.91 2.78
C PRO A 131 -30.58 2.87 3.88
N ALA A 132 -29.94 2.33 4.92
CA ALA A 132 -29.30 3.16 5.93
C ALA A 132 -28.20 4.01 5.28
N PRO A 133 -27.96 5.24 5.76
CA PRO A 133 -26.84 6.06 5.31
C PRO A 133 -25.51 5.29 5.38
N LEU A 134 -24.75 5.38 4.30
CA LEU A 134 -23.40 4.85 4.21
C LEU A 134 -22.53 5.54 5.26
N ALA A 135 -21.80 4.72 6.00
CA ALA A 135 -20.79 5.16 6.94
C ALA A 135 -19.45 4.53 6.56
N PRO A 136 -18.33 5.25 6.76
CA PRO A 136 -17.02 4.66 6.60
C PRO A 136 -16.84 3.46 7.53
N PRO A 137 -16.15 2.39 7.11
CA PRO A 137 -15.80 1.29 8.00
C PRO A 137 -15.03 1.80 9.23
N ASP A 138 -15.20 1.14 10.37
CA ASP A 138 -14.45 1.45 11.59
C ASP A 138 -12.95 1.21 11.38
N THR A 139 -12.17 2.25 11.64
CA THR A 139 -10.71 2.28 11.56
C THR A 139 -10.07 2.64 12.90
N GLU A 140 -10.86 2.80 13.96
CA GLU A 140 -10.37 3.03 15.32
C GLU A 140 -9.90 1.73 15.98
N SER A 141 -10.45 0.60 15.54
CA SER A 141 -10.08 -0.74 16.01
C SER A 141 -9.34 -1.53 14.92
N TRP A 142 -8.35 -2.34 15.33
CA TRP A 142 -7.70 -3.23 14.37
C TRP A 142 -8.68 -4.29 13.89
N GLY A 143 -8.90 -4.29 12.58
CA GLY A 143 -9.71 -5.25 11.87
C GLY A 143 -9.36 -5.20 10.39
N ALA A 144 -10.19 -5.85 9.60
CA ALA A 144 -9.86 -6.08 8.21
C ALA A 144 -9.77 -4.76 7.41
N ALA A 145 -10.58 -3.75 7.73
CA ALA A 145 -10.49 -2.41 7.16
C ALA A 145 -9.14 -1.74 7.48
N GLN A 146 -8.73 -1.76 8.75
CA GLN A 146 -7.45 -1.19 9.21
C GLN A 146 -6.24 -1.90 8.56
N ARG A 147 -6.30 -3.23 8.46
CA ARG A 147 -5.27 -4.02 7.77
C ARG A 147 -5.10 -3.58 6.30
N ARG A 148 -6.22 -3.40 5.59
CA ARG A 148 -6.21 -2.97 4.18
C ARG A 148 -5.67 -1.56 4.01
N LEU A 149 -6.05 -0.63 4.88
CA LEU A 149 -5.51 0.73 4.89
C LEU A 149 -4.01 0.75 5.15
N GLY A 150 -3.53 -0.03 6.13
CA GLY A 150 -2.09 -0.15 6.38
C GLY A 150 -1.34 -0.69 5.17
N ALA A 151 -1.91 -1.65 4.46
CA ALA A 151 -1.32 -2.18 3.25
C ALA A 151 -1.35 -1.18 2.06
N ASP A 152 -2.42 -0.38 1.92
CA ASP A 152 -2.48 0.70 0.95
C ASP A 152 -1.43 1.79 1.25
N GLU A 153 -1.23 2.12 2.52
CA GLU A 153 -0.19 3.05 2.96
C GLU A 153 1.21 2.52 2.63
N ILE A 154 1.47 1.23 2.88
CA ILE A 154 2.73 0.59 2.51
C ILE A 154 2.96 0.65 0.99
N ALA A 155 1.93 0.38 0.19
CA ALA A 155 2.02 0.45 -1.26
C ALA A 155 2.34 1.88 -1.74
N ALA A 156 1.66 2.89 -1.17
CA ALA A 156 1.87 4.29 -1.53
C ALA A 156 3.24 4.83 -1.08
N ARG A 157 3.76 4.34 0.05
CA ARG A 157 5.01 4.79 0.67
C ARG A 157 6.11 3.73 0.63
N TRP A 158 6.13 2.91 -0.42
CA TRP A 158 7.02 1.75 -0.51
C TRP A 158 8.47 2.08 -0.16
N THR A 159 9.04 3.13 -0.75
CA THR A 159 10.44 3.52 -0.53
C THR A 159 10.75 3.75 0.95
N LEU A 160 9.87 4.48 1.66
CA LEU A 160 10.05 4.80 3.07
C LEU A 160 9.94 3.55 3.97
N TRP A 161 9.06 2.61 3.63
CA TRP A 161 8.96 1.34 4.35
C TRP A 161 10.17 0.44 4.09
N ARG A 162 10.61 0.38 2.83
CA ARG A 162 11.72 -0.49 2.42
C ARG A 162 13.05 -0.08 3.05
N GLU A 163 13.30 1.22 3.24
CA GLU A 163 14.49 1.77 3.89
C GLU A 163 14.63 1.36 5.37
N GLN A 164 13.53 0.98 6.03
CA GLN A 164 13.52 0.58 7.44
C GLN A 164 13.86 -0.90 7.65
N ILE A 165 13.92 -1.69 6.57
CA ILE A 165 14.09 -3.15 6.62
C ILE A 165 15.55 -3.50 6.29
N ASP A 166 16.20 -4.23 7.18
CA ASP A 166 17.57 -4.71 7.00
C ASP A 166 17.60 -6.04 6.22
N ASP A 167 18.33 -6.07 5.10
CA ASP A 167 18.45 -7.25 4.26
C ASP A 167 19.14 -8.43 4.98
N ALA A 168 19.93 -8.15 6.03
CA ALA A 168 20.55 -9.18 6.86
C ALA A 168 19.50 -10.08 7.54
N GLU A 169 18.28 -9.59 7.77
CA GLU A 169 17.18 -10.36 8.36
C GLU A 169 16.69 -11.50 7.45
N PHE A 170 16.95 -11.42 6.15
CA PHE A 170 16.55 -12.43 5.17
C PHE A 170 17.62 -13.49 4.90
N VAL A 171 18.85 -13.27 5.34
CA VAL A 171 19.94 -14.22 5.13
C VAL A 171 19.79 -15.37 6.12
N GLN A 172 19.45 -16.56 5.62
CA GLN A 172 19.54 -17.77 6.43
C GLN A 172 21.01 -18.02 6.80
N PRO A 173 21.34 -18.26 8.09
CA PRO A 173 22.69 -18.69 8.43
C PRO A 173 23.01 -20.00 7.69
N PRO A 174 24.24 -20.18 7.19
CA PRO A 174 24.63 -21.43 6.54
C PRO A 174 24.36 -22.58 7.51
N GLY A 175 23.68 -23.61 6.99
CA GLY A 175 22.98 -24.62 7.77
C GLY A 175 23.80 -25.22 8.91
N ARG A 176 23.13 -25.47 10.04
CA ARG A 176 23.52 -26.58 10.91
C ARG A 176 23.35 -27.85 10.09
N GLU A 177 24.46 -28.33 9.53
CA GLU A 177 24.58 -29.74 9.17
C GLU A 177 24.09 -30.56 10.37
N SER A 178 23.18 -31.49 10.11
CA SER A 178 22.65 -32.43 11.09
C SER A 178 23.79 -33.13 11.82
N ALA A 179 24.07 -32.73 13.05
CA ALA A 179 24.95 -33.44 13.96
C ALA A 179 24.17 -34.61 14.60
N GLU A 180 23.89 -35.65 13.81
CA GLU A 180 23.51 -36.99 14.26
C GLU A 180 24.24 -37.99 13.34
N GLY A 181 25.17 -38.85 13.76
CA GLY A 181 25.64 -39.15 15.10
C GLY A 181 27.05 -39.73 15.09
N ALA A 182 27.74 -39.54 16.20
CA ALA A 182 28.99 -40.21 16.51
C ALA A 182 28.74 -41.71 16.71
N GLY A 183 29.30 -42.53 15.83
CA GLY A 183 29.46 -43.97 16.01
C GLY A 183 30.90 -44.35 15.66
N GLY A 184 31.71 -44.60 16.67
CA GLY A 184 33.15 -44.85 16.54
C GLY A 184 33.49 -46.18 15.87
N GLY A 185 34.68 -46.22 15.27
CA GLY A 185 35.31 -47.43 14.76
C GLY A 185 36.46 -47.14 13.79
N GLU A 186 37.65 -46.83 14.31
CA GLU A 186 38.93 -47.18 13.66
C GLU A 186 39.16 -48.70 13.81
N PRO A 187 39.95 -49.41 12.96
CA PRO A 187 41.28 -48.96 12.53
C PRO A 187 41.86 -49.39 11.14
N LEU A 188 42.91 -48.63 10.76
CA LEU A 188 44.22 -49.01 10.17
C LEU A 188 44.41 -49.50 8.70
N GLY A 189 45.36 -48.81 8.03
CA GLY A 189 46.44 -49.41 7.20
C GLY A 189 46.51 -48.92 5.74
N GLY A 190 47.29 -47.87 5.41
CA GLY A 190 48.61 -47.96 4.72
C GLY A 190 48.46 -47.75 3.20
N ASP A 191 49.34 -47.17 2.38
CA ASP A 191 50.71 -46.65 2.46
C ASP A 191 51.00 -45.85 1.14
N ALA A 192 51.89 -44.86 1.25
CA ALA A 192 52.85 -44.26 0.29
C ALA A 192 52.54 -43.83 -1.17
N GLY A 193 53.17 -42.69 -1.53
CA GLY A 193 53.85 -42.44 -2.81
C GLY A 193 53.37 -41.18 -3.56
N ASP A 194 53.93 -39.99 -3.33
CA ASP A 194 55.18 -39.42 -3.90
C ASP A 194 55.06 -38.80 -5.31
N GLY A 195 55.67 -37.62 -5.49
CA GLY A 195 56.05 -37.07 -6.80
C GLY A 195 55.48 -35.69 -7.20
N GLY A 196 56.18 -34.60 -6.84
CA GLY A 196 56.29 -33.40 -7.69
C GLY A 196 57.26 -33.64 -8.87
N PRO A 197 57.71 -32.64 -9.68
CA PRO A 197 57.76 -31.20 -9.39
C PRO A 197 57.57 -30.20 -10.58
N GLU A 198 57.55 -28.91 -10.23
CA GLU A 198 58.21 -27.71 -10.85
C GLU A 198 58.05 -27.22 -12.31
N GLY A 199 57.99 -25.88 -12.44
CA GLY A 199 58.41 -25.04 -13.59
C GLY A 199 57.75 -23.64 -13.59
N GLN A 200 58.31 -22.58 -12.99
CA GLN A 200 59.31 -21.58 -13.48
C GLN A 200 58.89 -20.62 -14.63
N GLY A 201 59.14 -19.31 -14.42
CA GLY A 201 59.28 -18.26 -15.45
C GLY A 201 58.65 -16.90 -15.07
N THR A 202 59.27 -16.00 -14.29
CA THR A 202 60.22 -14.90 -14.64
C THR A 202 59.72 -13.75 -15.55
N GLY A 203 59.93 -12.50 -15.12
CA GLY A 203 60.10 -11.31 -15.98
C GLY A 203 59.21 -10.09 -15.62
N VAL A 204 59.61 -9.10 -14.80
CA VAL A 204 60.57 -7.97 -15.01
C VAL A 204 59.94 -6.65 -15.55
N ARG A 205 60.22 -5.57 -14.79
CA ARG A 205 60.39 -4.12 -15.12
C ARG A 205 59.22 -3.10 -15.07
N LYS A 206 59.50 -2.04 -14.29
CA LYS A 206 58.98 -0.65 -14.24
C LYS A 206 59.52 0.16 -15.44
N PRO A 207 58.86 1.24 -15.90
CA PRO A 207 59.00 2.63 -15.36
C PRO A 207 57.61 3.33 -15.29
N GLY A 208 57.33 4.54 -14.79
CA GLY A 208 58.08 5.76 -14.42
C GLY A 208 57.37 6.99 -15.02
N GLY A 209 56.85 7.91 -14.19
CA GLY A 209 56.75 9.35 -14.51
C GLY A 209 55.38 10.04 -14.69
N ALA A 210 55.12 11.02 -13.79
CA ALA A 210 54.50 12.36 -13.99
C ALA A 210 53.00 12.45 -14.35
N SER A 211 52.21 13.49 -14.05
CA SER A 211 52.24 14.68 -13.16
C SER A 211 50.90 15.43 -13.38
N GLY A 212 50.39 16.16 -12.38
CA GLY A 212 49.32 17.17 -12.50
C GLY A 212 48.27 17.04 -11.38
N THR A 213 48.28 17.83 -10.29
CA THR A 213 47.77 19.23 -10.11
C THR A 213 46.27 19.34 -10.48
N ASP A 214 45.34 19.95 -9.74
CA ASP A 214 45.40 20.91 -8.64
C ASP A 214 44.00 21.09 -8.02
N GLY A 215 43.92 21.63 -6.80
CA GLY A 215 42.77 22.40 -6.27
C GLY A 215 41.55 21.63 -5.75
N GLY A 216 40.97 21.94 -4.58
CA GLY A 216 41.25 23.03 -3.68
C GLY A 216 40.35 23.00 -2.43
N ALA A 217 40.92 23.58 -1.37
CA ALA A 217 40.28 24.40 -0.35
C ALA A 217 39.46 23.75 0.78
N ARG A 218 40.08 23.88 1.95
CA ARG A 218 39.58 23.77 3.33
C ARG A 218 38.63 24.93 3.66
N GLY A 219 37.64 24.66 4.50
CA GLY A 219 36.91 25.64 5.30
C GLY A 219 36.61 25.04 6.66
N ASP A 220 37.34 25.52 7.67
CA ASP A 220 37.10 25.26 9.10
C ASP A 220 35.80 25.94 9.57
N ALA A 221 35.09 25.32 10.51
CA ALA A 221 34.15 26.02 11.39
C ALA A 221 34.07 25.32 12.74
N GLU A 222 34.70 25.95 13.73
CA GLU A 222 34.64 25.61 15.15
C GLU A 222 33.34 26.13 15.80
N ASN A 223 32.70 25.25 16.58
CA ASN A 223 32.25 25.40 17.98
C ASN A 223 31.83 26.80 18.52
N GLY A 224 30.65 26.84 19.18
CA GLY A 224 30.55 27.53 20.47
C GLY A 224 29.20 28.15 20.87
N GLY A 225 28.56 27.55 21.90
CA GLY A 225 27.67 28.21 22.87
C GLY A 225 26.16 28.10 22.58
N GLY A 226 25.27 27.61 23.45
CA GLY A 226 25.31 27.43 24.89
C GLY A 226 24.17 28.21 25.55
N ARG A 227 23.07 27.55 25.95
CA ARG A 227 22.20 28.01 27.04
C ARG A 227 21.38 26.85 27.62
N ALA A 228 21.58 26.62 28.92
CA ALA A 228 20.89 25.65 29.77
C ALA A 228 19.53 26.16 30.27
N VAL A 229 18.62 25.24 30.64
CA VAL A 229 17.99 24.97 31.99
C VAL A 229 16.72 24.09 31.82
N PRO A 230 16.17 23.41 32.85
CA PRO A 230 16.75 22.35 33.66
C PRO A 230 15.88 21.07 33.72
N SER A 231 16.50 19.98 34.19
CA SER A 231 15.92 18.66 34.41
C SER A 231 14.94 18.60 35.59
N THR A 232 13.90 17.76 35.47
CA THR A 232 13.21 17.15 36.62
C THR A 232 13.10 15.65 36.39
N THR A 233 13.68 14.89 37.31
CA THR A 233 13.70 13.43 37.40
C THR A 233 12.40 12.89 37.98
N ALA A 234 11.86 11.84 37.37
CA ALA A 234 11.19 10.75 38.09
C ALA A 234 11.37 9.46 37.28
N ALA A 235 12.02 8.49 37.92
CA ALA A 235 12.21 7.14 37.43
C ALA A 235 10.94 6.32 37.64
N ASP A 236 10.63 5.42 36.70
CA ASP A 236 10.32 4.04 37.05
C ASP A 236 10.53 3.14 35.83
N GLY A 237 11.24 2.04 36.07
CA GLY A 237 11.68 1.11 35.04
C GLY A 237 10.58 0.16 34.59
N VAL A 238 10.61 -0.16 33.30
CA VAL A 238 10.03 -1.40 32.77
C VAL A 238 11.01 -1.96 31.77
N GLY A 239 11.26 -3.26 31.91
CA GLY A 239 12.31 -4.02 31.25
C GLY A 239 12.34 -3.87 29.74
N GLY A 240 13.57 -3.82 29.23
CA GLY A 240 13.84 -4.07 27.82
C GLY A 240 13.26 -5.42 27.44
N THR A 241 12.15 -5.37 26.70
CA THR A 241 11.74 -6.48 25.86
C THR A 241 12.54 -6.29 24.59
N GLU A 242 13.60 -7.08 24.43
CA GLU A 242 14.22 -7.29 23.14
C GLU A 242 13.11 -7.63 22.14
N PRO A 243 12.99 -6.94 20.98
CA PRO A 243 12.12 -7.42 19.94
C PRO A 243 12.67 -8.76 19.48
N ALA A 244 11.89 -9.81 19.69
CA ALA A 244 12.16 -11.12 19.13
C ALA A 244 12.09 -11.00 17.60
N ALA A 245 13.24 -10.72 17.00
CA ALA A 245 13.53 -10.96 15.60
C ALA A 245 13.39 -12.47 15.34
N ALA A 246 12.17 -12.92 15.12
CA ALA A 246 11.86 -14.27 14.71
C ALA A 246 11.81 -14.30 13.18
N ALA A 247 12.83 -14.94 12.62
CA ALA A 247 13.05 -15.18 11.19
C ALA A 247 11.73 -15.32 10.39
N THR A 248 11.57 -14.41 9.44
CA THR A 248 10.37 -14.19 8.62
C THR A 248 9.93 -15.37 7.74
N GLY A 249 10.77 -16.40 7.61
CA GLY A 249 10.41 -17.68 6.98
C GLY A 249 9.70 -18.69 7.90
N GLN A 250 9.57 -18.42 9.20
CA GLN A 250 9.01 -19.37 10.18
C GLN A 250 7.58 -19.04 10.62
N HIS A 251 7.13 -17.80 10.38
CA HIS A 251 5.84 -17.33 10.87
C HIS A 251 4.68 -18.15 10.23
N PRO A 252 3.85 -18.85 11.03
CA PRO A 252 2.79 -19.71 10.48
C PRO A 252 1.76 -18.93 9.65
N GLY A 253 1.43 -17.70 10.05
CA GLY A 253 0.53 -16.83 9.31
C GLY A 253 1.08 -16.40 7.94
N VAL A 254 2.38 -16.10 7.86
CA VAL A 254 3.06 -15.78 6.59
C VAL A 254 3.05 -16.98 5.65
N ARG A 255 3.37 -18.18 6.15
CA ARG A 255 3.33 -19.41 5.34
C ARG A 255 1.93 -19.72 4.81
N ARG A 256 0.90 -19.46 5.62
CA ARG A 256 -0.51 -19.57 5.21
C ARG A 256 -0.83 -18.57 4.09
N ALA A 257 -0.54 -17.28 4.30
CA ALA A 257 -0.78 -16.23 3.31
C ALA A 257 -0.11 -16.52 1.96
N LEU A 258 1.18 -16.91 1.97
CA LEU A 258 1.91 -17.28 0.74
C LEU A 258 1.35 -18.53 0.06
N SER A 259 0.90 -19.52 0.84
CA SER A 259 0.25 -20.72 0.29
C SER A 259 -1.11 -20.39 -0.35
N GLU A 260 -1.90 -19.51 0.26
CA GLU A 260 -3.18 -19.04 -0.28
C GLU A 260 -2.96 -18.17 -1.54
N ALA A 261 -1.97 -17.27 -1.52
CA ALA A 261 -1.57 -16.49 -2.70
C ALA A 261 -1.12 -17.42 -3.85
N LEU A 262 -0.35 -18.47 -3.56
CA LEU A 262 0.02 -19.46 -4.57
C LEU A 262 -1.21 -20.21 -5.10
N ALA A 263 -2.22 -20.49 -4.28
CA ALA A 263 -3.45 -21.14 -4.72
C ALA A 263 -4.23 -20.30 -5.75
N TYR A 264 -4.14 -18.97 -5.68
CA TYR A 264 -4.74 -18.08 -6.68
C TYR A 264 -4.21 -18.31 -8.10
N THR A 265 -2.96 -18.74 -8.26
CA THR A 265 -2.37 -19.07 -9.57
C THR A 265 -3.02 -20.29 -10.24
N LYS A 266 -3.73 -21.12 -9.45
CA LYS A 266 -4.42 -22.33 -9.93
C LYS A 266 -5.92 -22.12 -10.01
N ASN A 267 -6.48 -21.46 -9.00
CA ASN A 267 -7.88 -21.11 -8.89
C ASN A 267 -7.98 -19.59 -8.75
N PRO A 268 -8.14 -18.85 -9.86
CA PRO A 268 -8.17 -17.39 -9.84
C PRO A 268 -9.19 -16.84 -8.82
N PRO A 269 -8.81 -15.83 -8.02
CA PRO A 269 -9.70 -15.23 -7.04
C PRO A 269 -10.75 -14.33 -7.70
N PRO A 270 -11.76 -13.86 -6.94
CA PRO A 270 -12.64 -12.80 -7.39
C PRO A 270 -11.87 -11.57 -7.92
N PRO A 271 -12.41 -10.85 -8.91
CA PRO A 271 -11.76 -9.68 -9.49
C PRO A 271 -11.36 -8.64 -8.43
N GLY A 272 -10.22 -7.99 -8.61
CA GLY A 272 -9.72 -6.98 -7.67
C GLY A 272 -9.08 -7.51 -6.39
N ARG A 273 -9.07 -8.83 -6.18
CA ARG A 273 -8.29 -9.43 -5.10
C ARG A 273 -6.78 -9.35 -5.32
N ILE A 274 -6.38 -9.31 -6.58
CA ILE A 274 -5.01 -9.02 -7.02
C ILE A 274 -5.09 -7.74 -7.83
N ARG A 275 -4.35 -6.71 -7.41
CA ARG A 275 -4.22 -5.43 -8.12
C ARG A 275 -2.75 -5.17 -8.42
N SER A 276 -2.48 -4.69 -9.62
CA SER A 276 -1.12 -4.43 -10.09
C SER A 276 -1.01 -3.01 -10.61
N VAL A 277 -0.02 -2.27 -10.10
CA VAL A 277 0.29 -0.91 -10.55
C VAL A 277 1.77 -0.80 -10.88
N PHE A 278 2.09 0.07 -11.84
CA PHE A 278 3.49 0.34 -12.17
C PHE A 278 4.21 0.94 -10.96
N ALA A 279 5.32 0.32 -10.56
CA ALA A 279 6.26 0.86 -9.58
C ALA A 279 7.41 1.59 -10.26
N SER A 280 7.85 1.06 -11.41
CA SER A 280 8.86 1.63 -12.30
C SER A 280 8.57 1.18 -13.74
N ALA A 281 9.50 1.44 -14.67
CA ALA A 281 9.37 0.99 -16.06
C ALA A 281 9.33 -0.55 -16.18
N ASP A 282 10.07 -1.26 -15.31
CA ASP A 282 10.27 -2.72 -15.41
C ASP A 282 9.72 -3.49 -14.19
N ALA A 283 9.13 -2.79 -13.21
CA ALA A 283 8.63 -3.39 -11.98
C ALA A 283 7.23 -2.91 -11.63
N ARG A 284 6.49 -3.78 -10.94
CA ARG A 284 5.12 -3.52 -10.50
C ARG A 284 5.00 -3.71 -8.99
N THR A 285 4.16 -2.88 -8.39
CA THR A 285 3.69 -3.09 -7.02
C THR A 285 2.40 -3.89 -7.10
N LEU A 286 2.41 -5.06 -6.48
CA LEU A 286 1.27 -5.94 -6.36
C LEU A 286 0.62 -5.75 -5.00
N ARG A 287 -0.71 -5.63 -5.03
CA ARG A 287 -1.56 -5.68 -3.85
C ARG A 287 -2.42 -6.93 -3.93
N VAL A 288 -2.25 -7.83 -2.96
CA VAL A 288 -2.93 -9.13 -2.93
C VAL A 288 -3.60 -9.33 -1.59
N ASP A 289 -4.87 -9.68 -1.61
CA ASP A 289 -5.68 -9.83 -0.41
C ASP A 289 -6.23 -11.24 -0.23
N GLY A 290 -6.51 -11.61 1.01
CA GLY A 290 -7.13 -12.88 1.34
C GLY A 290 -7.76 -12.88 2.73
N PRO A 291 -8.39 -14.00 3.11
CA PRO A 291 -9.08 -14.11 4.40
C PRO A 291 -8.13 -13.93 5.59
N GLY A 292 -8.16 -12.73 6.17
CA GLY A 292 -7.35 -12.38 7.33
C GLY A 292 -5.93 -11.91 7.04
N TRP A 293 -5.58 -11.65 5.77
CA TRP A 293 -4.24 -11.18 5.42
C TRP A 293 -4.23 -10.27 4.20
N SER A 294 -3.17 -9.47 4.13
CA SER A 294 -2.92 -8.53 3.06
C SER A 294 -1.43 -8.56 2.73
N MET A 295 -1.09 -8.67 1.44
CA MET A 295 0.28 -8.63 0.95
C MET A 295 0.48 -7.44 0.01
N VAL A 296 1.58 -6.72 0.21
CA VAL A 296 2.12 -5.72 -0.71
C VAL A 296 3.47 -6.21 -1.16
N ALA A 297 3.71 -6.32 -2.46
CA ALA A 297 4.97 -6.83 -2.97
C ALA A 297 5.45 -6.03 -4.17
N ARG A 298 6.76 -6.02 -4.39
CA ARG A 298 7.35 -5.52 -5.63
C ARG A 298 7.98 -6.65 -6.41
N THR A 299 7.68 -6.73 -7.71
CA THR A 299 8.18 -7.81 -8.58
C THR A 299 9.70 -7.87 -8.65
N ASP A 300 10.39 -6.77 -8.34
CA ASP A 300 11.85 -6.63 -8.33
C ASP A 300 12.50 -6.70 -6.93
N ASP A 301 11.74 -6.90 -5.85
CA ASP A 301 12.23 -6.77 -4.47
C ASP A 301 11.62 -7.84 -3.53
N ILE A 302 10.95 -7.40 -2.45
CA ILE A 302 10.40 -8.24 -1.38
C ILE A 302 8.86 -8.20 -1.35
N ALA A 303 8.27 -8.96 -0.44
CA ALA A 303 6.86 -8.83 -0.06
C ALA A 303 6.73 -8.42 1.41
N LEU A 304 5.68 -7.68 1.75
CA LEU A 304 5.32 -7.26 3.09
C LEU A 304 3.91 -7.78 3.37
N ILE A 305 3.73 -8.50 4.48
CA ILE A 305 2.46 -9.15 4.84
C ILE A 305 1.93 -8.54 6.13
N LEU A 306 0.64 -8.25 6.15
CA LEU A 306 -0.13 -7.88 7.34
C LEU A 306 -1.16 -8.98 7.61
N LEU A 307 -1.39 -9.27 8.88
CA LEU A 307 -2.29 -10.33 9.35
C LEU A 307 -3.32 -9.77 10.33
N ASP A 308 -4.55 -10.29 10.30
CA ASP A 308 -5.56 -9.94 11.30
C ASP A 308 -5.16 -10.42 12.71
N GLU A 309 -4.53 -11.60 12.78
CA GLU A 309 -4.05 -12.17 14.04
C GLU A 309 -2.87 -11.42 14.66
N GLU A 310 -2.19 -10.55 13.90
CA GLU A 310 -1.04 -9.75 14.38
C GLU A 310 -1.25 -8.25 14.15
N PRO A 311 -2.04 -7.59 15.01
CA PRO A 311 -2.38 -6.19 14.85
C PRO A 311 -1.17 -5.26 14.74
N GLY A 312 -1.17 -4.41 13.70
CA GLY A 312 -0.16 -3.38 13.49
C GLY A 312 1.24 -3.89 13.12
N GLN A 313 1.40 -5.20 12.93
CA GLN A 313 2.69 -5.78 12.53
C GLN A 313 2.81 -5.89 11.01
N VAL A 314 3.99 -5.55 10.50
CA VAL A 314 4.38 -5.71 9.09
C VAL A 314 5.44 -6.79 9.04
N LEU A 315 5.15 -7.90 8.37
CA LEU A 315 6.01 -9.08 8.32
C LEU A 315 6.70 -9.14 6.95
N PRO A 316 8.01 -8.83 6.86
CA PRO A 316 8.68 -8.79 5.59
C PRO A 316 9.07 -10.19 5.12
N VAL A 317 8.96 -10.48 3.84
CA VAL A 317 9.33 -11.75 3.20
C VAL A 317 10.39 -11.45 2.15
N GLY A 318 11.60 -11.89 2.40
CA GLY A 318 12.72 -11.73 1.47
C GLY A 318 12.45 -12.41 0.13
N ARG A 319 13.12 -11.91 -0.91
CA ARG A 319 12.93 -12.38 -2.29
C ARG A 319 13.09 -13.89 -2.44
N GLY A 320 14.19 -14.46 -1.95
CA GLY A 320 14.47 -15.90 -2.07
C GLY A 320 14.33 -16.42 -3.51
N PRO A 321 14.27 -17.75 -3.71
CA PRO A 321 14.12 -18.35 -5.04
C PRO A 321 12.67 -18.45 -5.52
N ALA A 322 11.69 -18.45 -4.61
CA ALA A 322 10.29 -18.76 -4.93
C ALA A 322 9.40 -17.53 -5.13
N LEU A 323 9.67 -16.42 -4.43
CA LEU A 323 8.83 -15.22 -4.50
C LEU A 323 8.75 -14.64 -5.92
N PRO A 324 9.85 -14.50 -6.69
CA PRO A 324 9.79 -13.88 -8.01
C PRO A 324 8.79 -14.55 -8.96
N SER A 325 8.82 -15.88 -9.03
CA SER A 325 7.89 -16.64 -9.88
C SER A 325 6.44 -16.57 -9.39
N LEU A 326 6.22 -16.48 -8.07
CA LEU A 326 4.89 -16.25 -7.52
C LEU A 326 4.36 -14.87 -7.92
N LEU A 327 5.17 -13.81 -7.77
CA LEU A 327 4.76 -12.46 -8.10
C LEU A 327 4.49 -12.30 -9.60
N GLU A 328 5.31 -12.90 -10.46
CA GLU A 328 5.06 -12.93 -11.91
C GLU A 328 3.72 -13.60 -12.26
N ALA A 329 3.43 -14.76 -11.64
CA ALA A 329 2.17 -15.46 -11.87
C ALA A 329 0.95 -14.69 -11.33
N LEU A 330 1.09 -13.98 -10.21
CA LEU A 330 0.03 -13.13 -9.67
C LEU A 330 -0.19 -11.89 -10.53
N ASP A 331 0.87 -11.25 -11.00
CA ASP A 331 0.79 -10.09 -11.88
C ASP A 331 0.04 -10.43 -13.17
N ALA A 332 0.30 -11.60 -13.77
CA ALA A 332 -0.40 -12.07 -14.95
C ALA A 332 -1.92 -12.29 -14.75
N LEU A 333 -2.38 -12.44 -13.50
CA LEU A 333 -3.80 -12.53 -13.16
C LEU A 333 -4.44 -11.17 -12.86
N ALA A 334 -3.64 -10.14 -12.58
CA ALA A 334 -4.17 -8.83 -12.22
C ALA A 334 -4.88 -8.20 -13.44
N PRO A 335 -6.07 -7.60 -13.26
CA PRO A 335 -6.67 -6.78 -14.30
C PRO A 335 -5.79 -5.56 -14.57
N HIS A 336 -5.41 -5.38 -15.82
CA HIS A 336 -4.63 -4.23 -16.26
C HIS A 336 -5.59 -3.19 -16.84
N PRO A 337 -5.48 -1.91 -16.46
CA PRO A 337 -6.21 -0.85 -17.15
C PRO A 337 -5.82 -0.88 -18.64
N ALA A 338 -6.84 -0.82 -19.50
CA ALA A 338 -6.70 -0.82 -20.96
C ALA A 338 -6.08 0.49 -21.48
#